data_AF-A0A7S2BWY7-F1
#
_entry.id   AF-A0A7S2BWY7-F1
#
_cell.length_a   1.000
_cell.length_b   1.000
_cell.length_c   1.000
_cell.angle_alpha   90.00
_cell.angle_beta   90.00
_cell.angle_gamma   90.00
#
_symmetry.space_group_name_H-M   'P 1'
#
loop_
_entity.id
_entity.type
_entity.pdbx_description
1 polymer ?
#
loop_
_entity_poly.entity_id
_entity_poly.type
_entity_poly.pdbx_seq_one_letter_code
_entity_poly.pdbx_strand_id
1 'polypeptide(L)'
;AVIPGQPSRLAPGRNAVPYYFFDPDLHKMVLWELPEISWNQKNPEDYIRELGLLYMDCVFILFSEKYMLNDLYCKLVVHMAIHGIPFFVICTDSTEAMDEATMEKIKTYFMRK
;
A
#
# COMPACT_ATOMS: atom_id res chain seq x y z
N ALA A 1 -15.08 16.48 -7.67
CA ALA A 1 -14.98 16.62 -6.20
C ALA A 1 -14.81 15.24 -5.58
N VAL A 2 -14.06 15.10 -4.48
CA VAL A 2 -13.89 13.84 -3.75
C VAL A 2 -14.76 13.87 -2.51
N ILE A 3 -15.55 12.81 -2.27
CA ILE A 3 -16.37 12.70 -1.05
C ILE A 3 -15.96 11.45 -0.28
N PRO A 4 -15.58 11.58 1.01
CA PRO A 4 -15.37 10.43 1.86
C PRO A 4 -16.72 9.77 2.16
N GLY A 5 -16.79 8.46 1.99
CA GLY A 5 -17.91 7.65 2.42
C GLY A 5 -17.87 7.34 3.91
N GLN A 6 -18.83 6.52 4.35
CA GLN A 6 -18.80 6.03 5.73
C GLN A 6 -17.68 5.02 5.93
N PRO A 7 -16.88 5.15 7.01
CA PRO A 7 -15.87 4.15 7.35
C PRO A 7 -16.51 2.77 7.45
N SER A 8 -15.94 1.82 6.70
CA SER A 8 -16.38 0.43 6.72
C SER A 8 -15.41 -0.37 7.57
N ARG A 9 -15.93 -1.11 8.55
CA ARG A 9 -15.14 -2.01 9.38
C ARG A 9 -14.85 -3.28 8.58
N LEU A 10 -13.62 -3.45 8.14
CA LEU A 10 -13.18 -4.65 7.40
C LEU A 10 -12.79 -5.78 8.37
N ALA A 11 -12.23 -5.44 9.54
CA ALA A 11 -11.89 -6.39 10.60
C ALA A 11 -11.90 -5.74 12.00
N PRO A 12 -11.76 -6.50 13.11
CA PRO A 12 -11.65 -5.91 14.44
C PRO A 12 -10.51 -4.89 14.55
N GLY A 13 -10.84 -3.64 14.89
CA GLY A 13 -9.87 -2.54 14.96
C GLY A 13 -9.39 -2.01 13.61
N ARG A 14 -9.97 -2.48 12.49
CA ARG A 14 -9.58 -2.06 11.13
C ARG A 14 -10.75 -1.46 10.39
N ASN A 15 -10.77 -0.13 10.37
CA ASN A 15 -11.69 0.65 9.58
C ASN A 15 -10.98 1.11 8.31
N ALA A 16 -11.63 0.97 7.17
CA ALA A 16 -11.20 1.55 5.91
C ALA A 16 -12.19 2.62 5.46
N VAL A 17 -11.72 3.65 4.77
CA VAL A 17 -12.55 4.77 4.33
C VAL A 17 -12.60 4.77 2.80
N PRO A 18 -13.77 4.61 2.17
CA PRO A 18 -13.89 4.74 0.72
C PRO A 18 -13.98 6.22 0.32
N TYR A 19 -13.29 6.60 -0.73
CA TYR A 19 -13.34 7.92 -1.35
C TYR A 19 -13.94 7.81 -2.74
N TYR A 20 -15.03 8.53 -2.96
CA TYR A 20 -15.78 8.54 -4.22
C TYR A 20 -15.46 9.79 -5.02
N PHE A 21 -15.27 9.61 -6.32
CA PHE A 21 -14.93 10.68 -7.25
C PHE A 21 -16.17 11.10 -8.06
N PHE A 22 -16.59 12.36 -7.92
CA PHE A 22 -17.69 12.97 -8.69
C PHE A 22 -17.20 13.52 -10.03
N ASP A 23 -16.49 12.69 -10.78
CA ASP A 23 -16.01 13.03 -12.11
C ASP A 23 -16.64 12.05 -13.11
N PRO A 24 -17.30 12.53 -14.19
CA PRO A 24 -17.98 11.66 -15.15
C PRO A 24 -17.07 10.69 -15.92
N ASP A 25 -15.75 10.80 -15.81
CA ASP A 25 -14.79 9.83 -16.33
C ASP A 25 -14.26 8.90 -15.21
N LEU A 26 -14.22 9.37 -13.96
CA LEU A 26 -13.71 8.60 -12.78
C LEU A 26 -14.79 8.05 -11.83
N HIS A 27 -16.07 8.29 -12.08
CA HIS A 27 -17.24 7.82 -11.33
C HIS A 27 -17.30 6.30 -11.10
N LYS A 28 -16.47 5.51 -11.80
CA LYS A 28 -16.34 4.06 -11.63
C LYS A 28 -15.19 3.65 -10.69
N MET A 29 -14.44 4.62 -10.16
CA MET A 29 -13.28 4.40 -9.29
C MET A 29 -13.63 4.72 -7.84
N VAL A 30 -13.25 3.81 -6.94
CA VAL A 30 -13.30 4.02 -5.50
C VAL A 30 -11.90 3.82 -4.97
N LEU A 31 -11.37 4.80 -4.24
CA LEU A 31 -10.11 4.64 -3.51
C LEU A 31 -10.42 4.31 -2.07
N TRP A 32 -9.87 3.19 -1.60
CA TRP A 32 -9.99 2.80 -0.20
C TRP A 32 -8.73 3.20 0.55
N GLU A 33 -8.89 4.09 1.53
CA GLU A 33 -7.84 4.34 2.52
C GLU A 33 -7.84 3.18 3.52
N LEU A 34 -6.76 2.41 3.50
CA LEU A 34 -6.58 1.22 4.31
C LEU A 34 -5.81 1.56 5.60
N PRO A 35 -6.14 0.91 6.73
CA PRO A 35 -5.41 1.13 7.97
C PRO A 35 -3.98 0.58 7.86
N GLU A 36 -3.00 1.27 8.46
CA GLU A 36 -1.59 0.86 8.40
C GLU A 36 -1.39 -0.57 8.95
N ILE A 37 -0.48 -1.33 8.33
CA ILE A 37 -0.08 -2.64 8.85
C ILE A 37 0.69 -2.44 10.16
N SER A 38 0.15 -2.98 11.26
CA SER A 38 0.77 -2.82 12.58
C SER A 38 2.00 -3.71 12.73
N TRP A 39 3.03 -3.23 13.44
CA TRP A 39 4.18 -4.05 13.85
C TRP A 39 3.78 -5.28 14.68
N ASN A 40 2.63 -5.23 15.37
CA ASN A 40 2.11 -6.36 16.13
C ASN A 40 1.55 -7.47 15.22
N GLN A 41 1.39 -7.20 13.93
CA GLN A 41 0.94 -8.17 12.95
C GLN A 41 2.11 -9.02 12.49
N LYS A 42 2.19 -10.21 13.09
CA LYS A 42 3.25 -11.18 12.82
C LYS A 42 3.14 -11.81 11.42
N ASN A 43 1.94 -11.80 10.83
CA ASN A 43 1.68 -12.41 9.53
C ASN A 43 1.00 -11.42 8.55
N PRO A 44 1.67 -11.04 7.44
CA PRO A 44 1.08 -10.20 6.39
C PRO A 44 -0.13 -10.84 5.68
N GLU A 45 -0.22 -12.17 5.68
CA GLU A 45 -1.34 -12.89 5.07
C GLU A 45 -2.66 -12.62 5.80
N ASP A 46 -2.62 -12.50 7.13
CA ASP A 46 -3.80 -12.11 7.91
C ASP A 46 -4.25 -10.70 7.54
N TYR A 47 -3.31 -9.79 7.27
CA TYR A 47 -3.62 -8.44 6.79
C TYR A 47 -4.35 -8.48 5.43
N ILE A 48 -3.83 -9.25 4.48
CA ILE A 48 -4.43 -9.44 3.15
C ILE A 48 -5.85 -9.98 3.26
N ARG A 49 -6.06 -11.02 4.08
CA ARG A 49 -7.36 -11.67 4.26
C ARG A 49 -8.37 -10.76 4.95
N GLU A 50 -7.96 -10.13 6.05
CA GLU A 50 -8.83 -9.31 6.89
C GLU A 50 -9.27 -8.01 6.20
N LEU A 51 -8.44 -7.45 5.33
CA LEU A 51 -8.81 -6.30 4.51
C LEU A 51 -9.44 -6.68 3.17
N GLY A 52 -9.54 -7.98 2.86
CA GLY A 52 -10.12 -8.45 1.61
C GLY A 52 -9.36 -7.95 0.38
N LEU A 53 -8.02 -7.87 0.44
CA LEU A 53 -7.22 -7.29 -0.65
C LEU A 53 -7.33 -8.09 -1.97
N LEU A 54 -7.72 -9.36 -1.88
CA LEU A 54 -8.04 -10.21 -3.05
C LEU A 54 -9.21 -9.69 -3.89
N TYR A 55 -10.05 -8.82 -3.32
CA TYR A 55 -11.22 -8.23 -4.00
C TYR A 55 -10.94 -6.82 -4.52
N MET A 56 -9.72 -6.31 -4.35
CA MET A 56 -9.31 -5.00 -4.86
C MET A 56 -8.70 -5.17 -6.25
N ASP A 57 -9.01 -4.25 -7.16
CA ASP A 57 -8.43 -4.24 -8.50
C ASP A 57 -6.91 -4.01 -8.47
N CYS A 58 -6.45 -3.16 -7.56
CA CYS A 58 -5.04 -2.95 -7.27
C CYS A 58 -4.82 -2.31 -5.88
N VAL A 59 -3.60 -2.43 -5.38
CA VAL A 59 -3.16 -1.83 -4.11
C VAL A 59 -2.00 -0.86 -4.34
N PHE A 60 -2.11 0.36 -3.81
CA PHE A 60 -1.02 1.33 -3.82
C PHE A 60 -0.33 1.34 -2.46
N ILE A 61 0.97 1.04 -2.42
CA ILE A 61 1.80 1.20 -1.24
C ILE A 61 2.56 2.52 -1.38
N LEU A 62 2.25 3.46 -0.49
CA LEU A 62 2.89 4.76 -0.44
C LEU A 62 4.01 4.75 0.59
N PHE A 63 5.18 5.26 0.23
CA PHE A 63 6.31 5.41 1.15
C PHE A 63 7.02 6.75 0.92
N SER A 64 7.73 7.26 1.92
CA SER A 64 8.51 8.50 1.84
C SER A 64 9.71 8.44 2.78
N GLU A 65 10.50 9.52 2.88
CA GLU A 65 11.58 9.62 3.87
C GLU A 65 11.09 9.41 5.31
N LYS A 66 9.85 9.83 5.62
CA LYS A 66 9.24 9.67 6.95
C LYS A 66 8.65 8.28 7.14
N TYR A 67 8.24 7.63 6.06
CA TYR A 67 7.56 6.33 6.07
C TYR A 67 8.33 5.37 5.18
N MET A 68 9.44 4.84 5.69
CA MET A 68 10.26 3.89 4.93
C MET A 68 9.63 2.50 4.85
N LEU A 69 9.83 1.84 3.71
CA LEU A 69 9.51 0.44 3.54
C LEU A 69 10.36 -0.42 4.49
N ASN A 70 9.73 -0.90 5.55
CA ASN A 70 10.33 -1.84 6.49
C ASN A 70 10.18 -3.29 5.99
N ASP A 71 10.80 -4.24 6.70
CA ASP A 71 10.73 -5.68 6.39
C ASP A 71 9.28 -6.20 6.34
N LEU A 72 8.38 -5.62 7.13
CA LEU A 72 6.96 -5.99 7.15
C LEU A 72 6.26 -5.61 5.84
N TYR A 73 6.51 -4.42 5.28
CA TYR A 73 6.01 -4.02 3.96
C TYR A 73 6.61 -4.89 2.85
N CYS A 74 7.90 -5.22 2.92
CA CYS A 74 8.53 -6.14 1.96
C CYS A 74 7.83 -7.50 1.96
N LYS A 75 7.56 -8.07 3.14
CA LYS A 75 6.83 -9.34 3.25
C LYS A 75 5.40 -9.22 2.74
N LEU A 76 4.69 -8.13 3.04
CA LEU A 76 3.35 -7.88 2.50
C LEU A 76 3.34 -7.89 0.97
N VAL A 77 4.29 -7.18 0.34
CA VAL A 77 4.46 -7.16 -1.11
C VAL A 77 4.70 -8.55 -1.68
N VAL A 78 5.56 -9.34 -1.05
CA VAL A 78 5.82 -10.73 -1.48
C VAL A 78 4.55 -11.57 -1.39
N HIS A 79 3.78 -11.48 -0.31
CA HIS A 79 2.52 -12.20 -0.19
C HIS A 79 1.49 -11.76 -1.24
N MET A 80 1.35 -10.45 -1.49
CA MET A 80 0.48 -9.94 -2.56
C MET A 80 0.88 -10.49 -3.93
N ALA A 81 2.19 -10.53 -4.23
CA ALA A 81 2.70 -11.13 -5.46
C ALA A 81 2.36 -12.63 -5.58
N ILE A 82 2.55 -13.40 -4.49
CA ILE A 82 2.21 -14.84 -4.44
C ILE A 82 0.72 -15.07 -4.70
N HIS A 83 -0.14 -14.22 -4.14
CA HIS A 83 -1.59 -14.31 -4.29
C HIS A 83 -2.13 -13.69 -5.59
N GLY A 84 -1.27 -13.11 -6.43
CA GLY A 84 -1.66 -12.48 -7.68
C GLY A 84 -2.43 -11.16 -7.51
N ILE A 85 -2.29 -10.50 -6.37
CA ILE A 85 -2.90 -9.19 -6.10
C ILE A 85 -2.07 -8.12 -6.81
N PRO A 86 -2.62 -7.35 -7.75
CA PRO A 86 -1.87 -6.29 -8.41
C PRO A 86 -1.50 -5.19 -7.41
N PHE A 87 -0.25 -4.76 -7.40
CA PHE A 87 0.19 -3.67 -6.52
C PHE A 87 1.20 -2.75 -7.20
N PHE A 88 1.24 -1.51 -6.73
CA PHE A 88 2.22 -0.51 -7.11
C PHE A 88 2.88 0.06 -5.85
N VAL A 89 4.19 0.23 -5.89
CA VAL A 89 4.96 0.86 -4.82
C VAL A 89 5.34 2.25 -5.30
N ILE A 90 4.85 3.28 -4.60
CA ILE A 90 4.98 4.68 -4.99
C ILE A 90 5.73 5.43 -3.91
N CYS A 91 6.82 6.10 -4.32
CA CYS A 91 7.50 7.03 -3.45
C CYS A 91 6.81 8.40 -3.53
N THR A 92 6.21 8.80 -2.42
CA THR A 92 5.65 10.15 -2.24
C THR A 92 6.75 11.07 -1.70
N ASP A 93 6.76 12.33 -2.14
CA ASP A 93 7.85 13.29 -1.89
C ASP A 93 9.22 12.90 -2.51
N SER A 94 9.20 12.26 -3.69
CA SER A 94 10.43 12.04 -4.45
C SER A 94 11.05 13.35 -4.94
N THR A 95 12.35 13.48 -4.68
CA THR A 95 13.23 14.48 -5.29
C THR A 95 14.31 13.73 -6.06
N GLU A 96 14.88 14.34 -7.12
CA GLU A 96 15.93 13.69 -7.94
C GLU A 96 17.09 13.15 -7.09
N ALA A 97 17.52 13.92 -6.08
CA ALA A 97 18.59 13.52 -5.17
C ALA A 97 18.23 12.27 -4.32
N MET A 98 16.95 12.10 -3.98
CA MET A 98 16.48 10.97 -3.19
C MET A 98 16.37 9.70 -4.04
N ASP A 99 15.93 9.83 -5.29
CA ASP A 99 15.89 8.72 -6.24
C ASP A 99 17.30 8.16 -6.47
N GLU A 100 18.30 9.03 -6.65
CA GLU A 100 19.71 8.65 -6.77
C GLU A 100 20.23 7.92 -5.52
N ALA A 101 20.04 8.48 -4.33
CA ALA A 101 20.50 7.87 -3.08
C ALA A 101 19.82 6.52 -2.79
N THR A 102 18.54 6.39 -3.14
CA THR A 102 17.76 5.15 -2.96
C THR A 102 18.20 4.09 -3.96
N MET A 103 18.37 4.46 -5.24
CA MET A 103 18.90 3.57 -6.27
C MET A 103 20.30 3.07 -5.93
N GLU A 104 21.15 3.91 -5.35
CA GLU A 104 22.50 3.51 -4.96
C GLU A 104 22.51 2.53 -3.78
N LYS A 105 21.62 2.72 -2.79
CA LYS A 105 21.39 1.73 -1.72
C LYS A 105 20.90 0.39 -2.26
N ILE A 106 19.95 0.41 -3.19
CA ILE A 106 19.41 -0.79 -3.84
C ILE A 106 20.52 -1.52 -4.60
N LYS A 107 21.28 -0.83 -5.46
CA LYS A 107 22.41 -1.41 -6.19
C LYS A 107 23.44 -2.03 -5.26
N THR A 108 23.81 -1.33 -4.19
CA THR A 108 24.80 -1.83 -3.21
C THR A 108 24.30 -3.08 -2.48
N TYR A 109 23.00 -3.15 -2.19
CA TYR A 109 22.38 -4.32 -1.57
C TYR A 109 22.40 -5.54 -2.51
N PHE A 110 22.13 -5.33 -3.81
CA PHE A 110 22.15 -6.40 -4.82
C PHE A 110 23.57 -6.87 -5.18
N MET A 111 24.56 -5.97 -5.21
CA MET A 111 25.96 -6.31 -5.50
C MET A 111 26.68 -7.03 -4.35
N ARG A 112 26.07 -7.11 -3.16
CA ARG A 112 26.60 -7.80 -1.97
C ARG A 112 26.14 -9.25 -1.82
N LYS A 113 25.37 -9.78 -2.77
CA LYS A 113 25.02 -11.20 -2.89
C LYS A 113 25.80 -11.84 -4.01
#